data_AF-A0A2W5ZCG5-F1
#
_entry.id   AF-A0A2W5ZCG5-F1
#
_cell.length_a   1.000
_cell.length_b   1.000
_cell.length_c   1.000
_cell.angle_alpha   90.00
_cell.angle_beta   90.00
_cell.angle_gamma   90.00
#
_symmetry.space_group_name_H-M   'P 1'
#
loop_
_entity.id
_entity.type
_entity.pdbx_description
1 polymer ?
#
loop_
_entity_poly.entity_id
_entity_poly.type
_entity_poly.pdbx_seq_one_letter_code
_entity_poly.pdbx_strand_id
1 'polypeptide(L)'
;MSFRISRWLLAGTALVVCACGSTASGGAALTPSATPTPLPSTPAPTPNLLANASAAYLAAATTANAADNALAKTFCGKTTYTTAQAKTCWPKYAAIEQTFLTAIYAIQYPPAMKVDVDAQITAVTKIIQGEGALAVSPSDIAAFNAWRTDTTAGVGAANIVRHDLGLPQVK
;
A
#
# COMPACT_ATOMS: atom_id res chain seq x y z
N MET A 1 0.19 3.24 -33.39
CA MET A 1 -1.01 3.05 -32.54
C MET A 1 -0.69 3.61 -31.16
N SER A 2 -1.32 4.74 -30.78
CA SER A 2 -1.07 5.44 -29.51
C SER A 2 -1.92 4.86 -28.40
N PHE A 3 -1.32 4.19 -27.42
CA PHE A 3 -2.02 3.76 -26.22
C PHE A 3 -1.63 4.65 -25.04
N ARG A 4 -2.54 5.56 -24.70
CA ARG A 4 -2.48 6.41 -23.50
C ARG A 4 -2.81 5.54 -22.30
N ILE A 5 -1.79 5.08 -21.57
CA ILE A 5 -2.00 4.58 -20.21
C ILE A 5 -2.23 5.83 -19.35
N SER A 6 -3.48 5.97 -18.92
CA SER A 6 -4.02 7.13 -18.24
C SER A 6 -3.27 7.41 -16.94
N ARG A 7 -2.35 8.37 -17.06
CA ARG A 7 -1.83 9.26 -16.03
C ARG A 7 -2.63 9.25 -14.72
N TRP A 8 -2.01 8.70 -13.68
CA TRP A 8 -2.35 8.92 -12.29
C TRP A 8 -2.19 10.42 -11.95
N LEU A 9 -3.32 11.11 -11.76
CA LEU A 9 -3.40 12.44 -11.17
C LEU A 9 -4.04 12.26 -9.79
N LEU A 10 -3.24 12.34 -8.72
CA LEU A 10 -3.75 12.45 -7.36
C LEU A 10 -3.52 13.89 -6.88
N ALA A 11 -4.58 14.67 -7.00
CA ALA A 11 -4.79 15.87 -6.20
C ALA A 11 -5.30 15.43 -4.81
N GLY A 12 -4.72 15.96 -3.74
CA GLY A 12 -5.10 15.63 -2.37
C GLY A 12 -4.44 16.58 -1.37
N THR A 13 -5.07 17.73 -1.18
CA THR A 13 -4.72 18.83 -0.29
C THR A 13 -4.61 18.36 1.16
N ALA A 14 -3.47 18.59 1.82
CA ALA A 14 -3.28 18.33 3.25
C ALA A 14 -3.65 19.56 4.09
N LEU A 15 -4.67 19.43 4.93
CA LEU A 15 -4.98 20.35 6.03
C LEU A 15 -4.30 19.81 7.29
N VAL A 16 -3.27 20.48 7.77
CA VAL A 16 -2.63 20.22 9.06
C VAL A 16 -3.29 21.12 10.11
N VAL A 17 -3.99 20.53 11.07
CA VAL A 17 -4.45 21.21 12.29
C VAL A 17 -3.44 20.90 13.39
N CYS A 18 -2.54 21.85 13.68
CA CYS A 18 -1.74 21.87 14.89
C CYS A 18 -2.55 22.54 16.01
N ALA A 19 -2.90 21.78 17.05
CA ALA A 19 -3.39 22.32 18.31
C ALA A 19 -2.48 21.84 19.44
N CYS A 20 -1.64 22.73 19.97
CA CYS A 20 -1.03 22.56 21.28
C CYS A 20 -1.15 23.91 22.00
N GLY A 21 -2.12 23.99 22.91
CA GLY A 21 -2.40 25.14 23.76
C GLY A 21 -1.59 25.12 25.06
N SER A 22 -1.43 26.28 25.66
CA SER A 22 -0.34 26.71 26.53
C SER A 22 -0.55 26.54 28.05
N THR A 23 0.58 26.40 28.77
CA THR A 23 1.00 27.04 30.05
C THR A 23 0.19 26.97 31.38
N ALA A 24 0.91 26.45 32.39
CA ALA A 24 1.38 27.11 33.64
C ALA A 24 0.69 26.90 35.03
N SER A 25 1.59 26.59 35.99
CA SER A 25 1.76 27.09 37.38
C SER A 25 0.83 26.70 38.53
N GLY A 26 1.43 26.39 39.69
CA GLY A 26 0.81 26.48 41.01
C GLY A 26 1.38 25.48 42.03
N GLY A 27 2.09 25.97 43.05
CA GLY A 27 2.67 25.15 44.13
C GLY A 27 1.82 25.09 45.40
N ALA A 28 2.37 24.33 46.36
CA ALA A 28 2.10 24.20 47.80
C ALA A 28 0.95 23.29 48.27
N ALA A 29 1.33 22.23 49.01
CA ALA A 29 0.96 21.94 50.41
C ALA A 29 1.05 20.43 50.70
N LEU A 30 1.90 20.03 51.66
CA LEU A 30 1.98 18.67 52.17
C LEU A 30 0.94 18.46 53.27
N THR A 31 0.04 17.49 53.10
CA THR A 31 -0.85 16.94 54.14
C THR A 31 -1.01 15.42 53.95
N PRO A 32 -1.39 14.67 55.01
CA PRO A 32 -0.86 13.34 55.27
C PRO A 32 -1.58 12.19 54.55
N SER A 33 -0.78 11.13 54.34
CA SER A 33 -1.06 9.76 53.90
C SER A 33 -2.53 9.32 53.91
N ALA A 34 -3.12 9.24 52.72
CA ALA A 34 -4.23 8.33 52.43
C ALA A 34 -3.66 7.14 51.65
N THR A 35 -3.81 5.93 52.19
CA THR A 35 -3.51 4.68 51.48
C THR A 35 -4.23 4.70 50.13
N PRO A 36 -3.52 4.61 48.98
CA PRO A 36 -4.17 4.68 47.69
C PRO A 36 -5.08 3.46 47.53
N THR A 37 -6.38 3.71 47.43
CA THR A 37 -7.34 2.74 46.91
C THR A 37 -6.84 2.30 45.53
N PRO A 38 -6.78 1.00 45.21
CA PRO A 38 -6.41 0.57 43.87
C PRO A 38 -7.37 1.20 42.88
N LEU A 39 -6.87 2.11 42.04
CA LEU A 39 -7.66 2.66 40.95
C LEU A 39 -8.08 1.46 40.09
N PRO A 40 -9.35 1.33 39.68
CA PRO A 40 -9.73 0.36 38.66
C PRO A 40 -8.79 0.59 37.48
N SER A 41 -8.03 -0.45 37.11
CA SER A 41 -7.14 -0.39 35.97
C SER A 41 -7.98 -0.10 34.75
N THR A 42 -7.92 1.14 34.24
CA THR A 42 -8.50 1.49 32.95
C THR A 42 -7.97 0.48 31.95
N PRO A 43 -8.84 -0.28 31.25
CA PRO A 43 -8.38 -1.18 30.21
C PRO A 43 -7.50 -0.39 29.26
N ALA A 44 -6.30 -0.91 28.97
CA ALA A 44 -5.45 -0.30 27.95
C ALA A 44 -6.29 -0.16 26.68
N PRO A 45 -6.26 1.01 25.99
CA PRO A 45 -7.06 1.21 24.80
C PRO A 45 -6.81 0.07 23.83
N THR A 46 -7.87 -0.63 23.42
CA THR A 46 -7.77 -1.70 22.45
C THR A 46 -7.16 -1.12 21.19
N PRO A 47 -6.05 -1.68 20.65
CA PRO A 47 -5.46 -1.18 19.42
C PRO A 47 -6.53 -1.12 18.33
N ASN A 48 -6.71 0.06 17.72
CA ASN A 48 -7.59 0.18 16.56
C ASN A 48 -6.90 -0.48 15.36
N LEU A 49 -7.03 -1.81 15.27
CA LEU A 49 -6.40 -2.63 14.25
C LEU A 49 -6.74 -2.15 12.83
N LEU A 50 -7.98 -1.68 12.62
CA LEU A 50 -8.41 -1.16 11.32
C LEU A 50 -7.66 0.13 10.95
N ALA A 51 -7.54 1.08 11.87
CA ALA A 51 -6.79 2.32 11.63
C ALA A 51 -5.30 2.05 11.38
N ASN A 52 -4.70 1.14 12.14
CA ASN A 52 -3.30 0.74 11.97
C ASN A 52 -3.09 0.03 10.61
N ALA A 53 -3.97 -0.90 10.25
CA ALA A 53 -3.92 -1.58 8.96
C ALA A 53 -4.10 -0.60 7.79
N SER A 54 -5.03 0.35 7.91
CA SER A 54 -5.29 1.37 6.90
C SER A 54 -4.05 2.25 6.66
N ALA A 55 -3.43 2.74 7.73
CA ALA A 55 -2.21 3.54 7.64
C ALA A 55 -1.04 2.75 7.04
N ALA A 56 -0.82 1.51 7.48
CA ALA A 56 0.27 0.66 6.99
C ALA A 56 0.08 0.28 5.51
N TYR A 57 -1.15 -0.09 5.12
CA TYR A 57 -1.48 -0.38 3.72
C TYR A 57 -1.28 0.85 2.84
N LEU A 58 -1.76 2.02 3.27
CA LEU A 58 -1.60 3.26 2.51
C LEU A 58 -0.12 3.62 2.33
N ALA A 59 0.71 3.45 3.37
CA ALA A 59 2.15 3.67 3.28
C ALA A 59 2.82 2.70 2.29
N ALA A 60 2.46 1.41 2.36
CA ALA A 60 2.98 0.39 1.44
C ALA A 60 2.59 0.69 -0.02
N ALA A 61 1.30 0.96 -0.27
CA ALA A 61 0.79 1.28 -1.60
C ALA A 61 1.40 2.59 -2.14
N THR A 62 1.57 3.61 -1.30
CA THR A 62 2.21 4.88 -1.68
C THR A 62 3.67 4.66 -2.09
N THR A 63 4.40 3.85 -1.33
CA THR A 63 5.80 3.52 -1.62
C THR A 63 5.93 2.76 -2.94
N ALA A 64 5.11 1.73 -3.15
CA ALA A 64 5.08 0.96 -4.38
C ALA A 64 4.73 1.85 -5.59
N ASN A 65 3.67 2.65 -5.48
CA ASN A 65 3.26 3.59 -6.52
C ASN A 65 4.34 4.63 -6.83
N ALA A 66 5.07 5.13 -5.83
CA ALA A 66 6.16 6.07 -6.05
C ALA A 66 7.32 5.42 -6.82
N ALA A 67 7.68 4.19 -6.47
CA ALA A 67 8.72 3.42 -7.14
C ALA A 67 8.32 3.07 -8.58
N ASP A 68 7.08 2.64 -8.80
CA ASP A 68 6.52 2.37 -10.13
C ASP A 68 6.56 3.63 -11.01
N ASN A 69 6.05 4.75 -10.48
CA ASN A 69 6.07 6.04 -11.18
C ASN A 69 7.50 6.52 -11.50
N ALA A 70 8.46 6.28 -10.60
CA ALA A 70 9.86 6.60 -10.85
C ALA A 70 10.45 5.72 -11.98
N LEU A 71 10.15 4.42 -11.98
CA LEU A 71 10.57 3.50 -13.02
C LEU A 71 9.92 3.84 -14.38
N ALA A 72 8.63 4.16 -14.39
CA ALA A 72 7.89 4.55 -15.58
C ALA A 72 8.41 5.86 -16.22
N LYS A 73 9.02 6.77 -15.45
CA LYS A 73 9.68 7.98 -15.98
C LYS A 73 10.97 7.68 -16.74
N THR A 74 11.51 6.47 -16.63
CA THR A 74 12.69 6.03 -17.39
C THR A 74 12.29 5.54 -18.79
N PHE A 75 13.17 4.82 -19.50
CA PHE A 75 12.77 4.15 -20.73
C PHE A 75 11.76 3.01 -20.49
N CYS A 76 11.60 2.53 -19.25
CA CYS A 76 10.67 1.44 -18.93
C CYS A 76 9.19 1.80 -19.08
N GLY A 77 8.81 3.07 -18.92
CA GLY A 77 7.44 3.52 -19.19
C GLY A 77 7.23 4.06 -20.60
N LYS A 78 8.22 3.94 -21.50
CA LYS A 78 8.07 4.35 -22.89
C LYS A 78 7.30 3.29 -23.68
N THR A 79 6.51 3.73 -24.66
CA THR A 79 5.74 2.84 -25.54
C THR A 79 6.60 2.11 -26.58
N THR A 80 7.84 2.55 -26.77
CA THR A 80 8.80 1.94 -27.69
C THR A 80 10.09 1.67 -26.92
N TYR A 81 10.32 0.40 -26.59
CA TYR A 81 11.59 -0.08 -26.06
C TYR A 81 11.98 -1.38 -26.78
N THR A 82 13.28 -1.64 -26.88
CA THR A 82 13.82 -2.86 -27.50
C THR A 82 13.59 -4.07 -26.59
N THR A 83 13.67 -5.29 -27.13
CA THR A 83 13.62 -6.52 -26.32
C THR A 83 14.68 -6.51 -25.21
N ALA A 84 15.89 -6.01 -25.49
CA ALA A 84 16.94 -5.89 -24.47
C ALA A 84 16.54 -4.92 -23.35
N GLN A 85 15.98 -3.76 -23.69
CA GLN A 85 15.44 -2.82 -22.70
C GLN A 85 14.30 -3.44 -21.88
N ALA A 86 13.38 -4.17 -22.53
CA ALA A 86 12.29 -4.86 -21.85
C ALA A 86 12.80 -5.85 -20.79
N LYS A 87 13.82 -6.66 -21.11
CA LYS A 87 14.46 -7.59 -20.17
C LYS A 87 15.05 -6.90 -18.94
N THR A 88 15.43 -5.61 -19.04
CA THR A 88 15.92 -4.83 -17.90
C THR A 88 14.81 -4.19 -17.07
N CYS A 89 13.61 -4.03 -17.63
CA CYS A 89 12.49 -3.36 -16.97
C CYS A 89 11.63 -4.33 -16.17
N TRP A 90 11.27 -5.47 -16.77
CA TRP A 90 10.35 -6.42 -16.12
C TRP A 90 10.82 -6.93 -14.75
N PRO A 91 12.11 -7.28 -14.53
CA PRO A 91 12.59 -7.64 -13.19
C PRO A 91 12.45 -6.51 -12.16
N LYS A 92 12.50 -5.24 -12.59
CA LYS A 92 12.38 -4.09 -11.69
C LYS A 92 10.92 -3.87 -11.26
N TYR A 93 9.97 -4.03 -12.18
CA TYR A 93 8.55 -4.07 -11.83
C TYR A 93 8.26 -5.22 -10.85
N ALA A 94 8.76 -6.42 -11.15
CA ALA A 94 8.59 -7.57 -10.26
C ALA A 94 9.15 -7.33 -8.85
N ALA A 95 10.28 -6.64 -8.73
CA ALA A 95 10.86 -6.28 -7.44
C ALA A 95 10.02 -5.25 -6.66
N ILE A 96 9.40 -4.29 -7.35
CA ILE A 96 8.48 -3.32 -6.74
C ILE A 96 7.25 -4.06 -6.19
N GLU A 97 6.62 -4.89 -7.01
CA GLU A 97 5.44 -5.68 -6.61
C GLU A 97 5.76 -6.68 -5.49
N GLN A 98 6.92 -7.33 -5.53
CA GLN A 98 7.36 -8.21 -4.45
C GLN A 98 7.59 -7.46 -3.13
N THR A 99 8.06 -6.23 -3.19
CA THR A 99 8.21 -5.37 -2.00
C THR A 99 6.84 -5.01 -1.43
N PHE A 100 5.89 -4.66 -2.29
CA PHE A 100 4.52 -4.40 -1.88
C PHE A 100 3.85 -5.63 -1.28
N LEU A 101 3.99 -6.80 -1.92
CA LEU A 101 3.46 -8.07 -1.42
C LEU A 101 4.01 -8.42 -0.04
N THR A 102 5.32 -8.25 0.17
CA THR A 102 5.96 -8.45 1.47
C THR A 102 5.36 -7.52 2.53
N ALA A 103 5.09 -6.27 2.18
CA ALA A 103 4.46 -5.32 3.08
C ALA A 103 3.01 -5.71 3.41
N ILE A 104 2.23 -6.19 2.45
CA ILE A 104 0.86 -6.70 2.70
C ILE A 104 0.90 -7.84 3.72
N TYR A 105 1.81 -8.80 3.57
CA TYR A 105 1.94 -9.92 4.52
C TYR A 105 2.31 -9.48 5.94
N ALA A 106 3.02 -8.36 6.09
CA ALA A 106 3.44 -7.85 7.40
C ALA A 106 2.34 -7.10 8.16
N ILE A 107 1.23 -6.74 7.49
CA ILE A 107 0.15 -5.97 8.10
C ILE A 107 -0.78 -6.88 8.89
N GLN A 108 -1.08 -6.49 10.13
CA GLN A 108 -2.11 -7.12 10.93
C GLN A 108 -3.49 -6.59 10.54
N TYR A 109 -4.22 -7.37 9.73
CA TYR A 109 -5.60 -7.04 9.36
C TYR A 109 -6.62 -7.59 10.36
N PRO A 110 -7.78 -6.93 10.51
CA PRO A 110 -8.94 -7.55 11.14
C PRO A 110 -9.29 -8.90 10.48
N PRO A 111 -9.68 -9.93 11.26
CA PRO A 111 -10.00 -11.26 10.71
C PRO A 111 -11.07 -11.25 9.61
N ALA A 112 -12.01 -10.31 9.67
CA ALA A 112 -13.07 -10.14 8.67
C ALA A 112 -12.53 -9.86 7.26
N MET A 113 -11.35 -9.25 7.13
CA MET A 113 -10.75 -8.90 5.83
C MET A 113 -9.89 -10.02 5.24
N LYS A 114 -9.74 -11.17 5.94
CA LYS A 114 -8.76 -12.18 5.53
C LYS A 114 -8.97 -12.65 4.10
N VAL A 115 -10.23 -12.87 3.70
CA VAL A 115 -10.57 -13.35 2.35
C VAL A 115 -10.15 -12.34 1.29
N ASP A 116 -10.42 -11.06 1.51
CA ASP A 116 -10.11 -9.99 0.55
C ASP A 116 -8.60 -9.74 0.45
N VAL A 117 -7.88 -9.82 1.59
CA VAL A 117 -6.42 -9.72 1.63
C VAL A 117 -5.76 -10.92 0.94
N ASP A 118 -6.24 -12.15 1.17
CA ASP A 118 -5.74 -13.35 0.48
C ASP A 118 -5.98 -13.26 -1.04
N ALA A 119 -7.13 -12.71 -1.46
CA ALA A 119 -7.44 -12.47 -2.86
C ALA A 119 -6.49 -11.44 -3.49
N GLN A 120 -6.19 -10.35 -2.78
CA GLN A 120 -5.21 -9.37 -3.23
C GLN A 120 -3.80 -9.97 -3.33
N ILE A 121 -3.35 -10.69 -2.30
CA ILE A 121 -2.07 -11.41 -2.30
C ILE A 121 -1.96 -12.34 -3.52
N THR A 122 -3.02 -13.09 -3.80
CA THR A 122 -3.08 -14.00 -4.95
C THR A 122 -2.95 -13.23 -6.27
N ALA A 123 -3.64 -12.09 -6.40
CA ALA A 123 -3.58 -11.28 -7.61
C ALA A 123 -2.19 -10.65 -7.82
N VAL A 124 -1.58 -10.06 -6.78
CA VAL A 124 -0.23 -9.49 -6.85
C VAL A 124 0.81 -10.57 -7.17
N THR A 125 0.65 -11.78 -6.61
CA THR A 125 1.54 -12.91 -6.93
C THR A 125 1.50 -13.27 -8.42
N LYS A 126 0.31 -13.24 -9.04
CA LYS A 126 0.18 -13.49 -10.49
C LYS A 126 0.82 -12.38 -11.33
N ILE A 127 0.70 -11.11 -10.91
CA ILE A 127 1.39 -10.00 -11.57
C ILE A 127 2.90 -10.24 -11.56
N ILE A 128 3.48 -10.56 -10.39
CA ILE A 128 4.92 -10.86 -10.25
C ILE A 128 5.33 -12.02 -11.16
N GLN A 129 4.51 -13.08 -11.24
CA GLN A 129 4.77 -14.21 -12.14
C GLN A 129 4.74 -13.80 -13.62
N GLY A 130 3.76 -12.98 -14.02
CA GLY A 130 3.67 -12.43 -15.38
C GLY A 130 4.88 -11.58 -15.74
N GLU A 131 5.33 -10.73 -14.82
CA GLU A 131 6.54 -9.91 -15.00
C GLU A 131 7.81 -10.77 -15.08
N GLY A 132 7.89 -11.84 -14.27
CA GLY A 132 8.96 -12.84 -14.37
C GLY A 132 8.97 -13.54 -15.74
N ALA A 133 7.81 -13.94 -16.26
CA ALA A 133 7.70 -14.55 -17.59
C ALA A 133 8.13 -13.56 -18.70
N LEU A 134 7.70 -12.30 -18.61
CA LEU A 134 8.05 -11.25 -19.56
C LEU A 134 9.51 -10.81 -19.45
N ALA A 135 10.15 -10.96 -18.29
CA ALA A 135 11.60 -10.77 -18.16
C ALA A 135 12.40 -11.80 -18.97
N VAL A 136 11.91 -13.04 -19.06
CA VAL A 136 12.53 -14.11 -19.86
C VAL A 136 12.23 -13.90 -21.35
N SER A 137 10.95 -13.66 -21.68
CA SER A 137 10.43 -13.59 -23.04
C SER A 137 9.57 -12.34 -23.27
N PRO A 138 10.16 -11.14 -23.43
CA PRO A 138 9.39 -9.90 -23.51
C PRO A 138 8.51 -9.75 -24.76
N SER A 139 8.76 -10.55 -25.80
CA SER A 139 7.97 -10.58 -27.04
C SER A 139 6.80 -11.57 -26.98
N ASP A 140 6.62 -12.28 -25.87
CA ASP A 140 5.50 -13.21 -25.71
C ASP A 140 4.19 -12.43 -25.49
N ILE A 141 3.40 -12.36 -26.56
CA ILE A 141 2.12 -11.64 -26.58
C ILE A 141 1.10 -12.31 -25.65
N ALA A 142 1.12 -13.64 -25.51
CA ALA A 142 0.19 -14.34 -24.65
C ALA A 142 0.51 -14.05 -23.17
N ALA A 143 1.79 -14.11 -22.79
CA ALA A 143 2.24 -13.71 -21.45
C ALA A 143 1.92 -12.24 -21.16
N PHE A 144 2.10 -11.35 -22.13
CA PHE A 144 1.77 -9.93 -21.96
C PHE A 144 0.27 -9.69 -21.73
N ASN A 145 -0.59 -10.38 -22.50
CA ASN A 145 -2.04 -10.26 -22.33
C ASN A 145 -2.52 -10.88 -21.01
N ALA A 146 -1.91 -11.98 -20.58
CA ALA A 146 -2.15 -12.57 -19.26
C ALA A 146 -1.78 -11.58 -18.15
N TRP A 147 -0.55 -11.03 -18.19
CA TRP A 147 -0.10 -10.01 -17.24
C TRP A 147 -1.08 -8.82 -17.17
N ARG A 148 -1.52 -8.28 -18.30
CA ARG A 148 -2.51 -7.17 -18.32
C ARG A 148 -3.84 -7.54 -17.64
N THR A 149 -4.30 -8.76 -17.86
CA THR A 149 -5.53 -9.28 -17.23
C THR A 149 -5.35 -9.39 -15.73
N ASP A 150 -4.21 -9.94 -15.29
CA ASP A 150 -3.86 -10.08 -13.88
C ASP A 150 -3.66 -8.71 -13.20
N THR A 151 -3.05 -7.72 -13.86
CA THR A 151 -2.95 -6.34 -13.34
C THR A 151 -4.34 -5.74 -13.12
N THR A 152 -5.27 -5.93 -14.07
CA THR A 152 -6.65 -5.44 -13.93
C THR A 152 -7.36 -6.10 -12.74
N ALA A 153 -7.20 -7.41 -12.59
CA ALA A 153 -7.74 -8.15 -11.45
C ALA A 153 -7.08 -7.71 -10.12
N GLY A 154 -5.78 -7.42 -10.14
CA GLY A 154 -5.03 -6.90 -8.99
C GLY A 154 -5.53 -5.54 -8.51
N VAL A 155 -5.81 -4.62 -9.43
CA VAL A 155 -6.45 -3.33 -9.09
C VAL A 155 -7.84 -3.56 -8.48
N GLY A 156 -8.63 -4.49 -9.05
CA GLY A 156 -9.92 -4.88 -8.50
C GLY A 156 -9.83 -5.38 -7.05
N ALA A 157 -8.96 -6.35 -6.79
CA ALA A 157 -8.75 -6.90 -5.45
C ALA A 157 -8.21 -5.85 -4.46
N ALA A 158 -7.26 -5.01 -4.90
CA ALA A 158 -6.76 -3.90 -4.10
C ALA A 158 -7.86 -2.90 -3.73
N ASN A 159 -8.83 -2.65 -4.62
CA ASN A 159 -9.95 -1.76 -4.35
C ASN A 159 -10.96 -2.31 -3.34
N ILE A 160 -11.09 -3.64 -3.23
CA ILE A 160 -11.88 -4.29 -2.18
C ILE A 160 -11.21 -4.05 -0.82
N VAL A 161 -9.92 -4.39 -0.69
CA VAL A 161 -9.16 -4.16 0.55
C VAL A 161 -9.14 -2.67 0.93
N ARG A 162 -8.97 -1.76 -0.04
CA ARG A 162 -9.05 -0.31 0.20
C ARG A 162 -10.41 0.12 0.73
N HIS A 163 -11.48 -0.41 0.17
CA HIS A 163 -12.84 -0.12 0.64
C HIS A 163 -13.00 -0.55 2.11
N ASP A 164 -12.55 -1.75 2.47
CA ASP A 164 -12.67 -2.27 3.85
C ASP A 164 -11.84 -1.45 4.85
N LEU A 165 -10.71 -0.89 4.41
CA LEU A 165 -9.85 0.01 5.18
C LEU A 165 -10.34 1.46 5.23
N GLY A 166 -11.47 1.78 4.59
CA GLY A 166 -11.99 3.15 4.47
C GLY A 166 -11.14 4.07 3.59
N LEU A 167 -10.36 3.51 2.66
CA LEU A 167 -9.49 4.24 1.74
C LEU A 167 -10.17 4.47 0.38
N PRO A 168 -9.85 5.58 -0.33
CA PRO A 168 -10.41 5.84 -1.65
C PRO A 168 -9.91 4.81 -2.68
N GLN A 169 -10.74 4.44 -3.65
CA GLN A 169 -10.35 3.52 -4.72
C GLN A 169 -9.30 4.12 -5.68
N VAL A 170 -8.57 3.25 -6.37
CA VAL A 170 -7.55 3.55 -7.39
C VAL A 170 -7.96 2.97 -8.75
N LYS A 171 -7.43 3.51 -9.86
CA LYS A 171 -7.85 3.21 -11.23
C LYS A 171 -6.76 2.64 -12.10
#